data_AF-A0A955DKE7-F1
#
_entry.id   AF-A0A955DKE7-F1
#
_cell.length_a   1.000
_cell.length_b   1.000
_cell.length_c   1.000
_cell.angle_alpha   90.00
_cell.angle_beta   90.00
_cell.angle_gamma   90.00
#
_symmetry.space_group_name_H-M   'P 1'
#
loop_
_entity.id
_entity.type
_entity.pdbx_description
1 polymer ?
#
loop_
_entity_poly.entity_id
_entity_poly.type
_entity_poly.pdbx_seq_one_letter_code
_entity_poly.pdbx_strand_id
1 'polypeptide(L)'
;MTIATRMRRMAILAACVLGAIAPTSLAQNQNITVNDLRRENDALRQKIDQMSSQLDQSTKKVDDLEERIRQLTQQIEALQRQLASQGAAPQDPSQTPVAAEPMYATPSADEPYTSPDALFLAVQADYQKARTEQKWESMEEPRQRRMVADWARGAGRKFRSRVEWVVNVSEVRNTPNGAVVVGQVMDAASGQPFGSMDVTLELNSTFARKLHEHPRESTWRVVGNVSAAPRMNPERTEQGFFNVPAFVGPYAEFLFELRVTGLAPASEPKDTTTNGQER
;
A
#
# COMPACT_ATOMS: atom_id res chain seq x y z
N MET A 1 2.28 14.65 -77.49
CA MET A 1 3.41 15.53 -77.88
C MET A 1 3.13 16.92 -77.32
N THR A 2 3.64 17.27 -76.14
CA THR A 2 4.92 17.97 -75.85
C THR A 2 4.71 19.47 -75.55
N ILE A 3 4.67 19.80 -74.25
CA ILE A 3 5.45 20.82 -73.51
C ILE A 3 5.63 22.25 -74.10
N ALA A 4 5.15 23.22 -73.31
CA ALA A 4 5.65 24.59 -73.04
C ALA A 4 5.48 25.70 -74.10
N THR A 5 4.99 26.88 -73.68
CA THR A 5 5.79 28.02 -73.14
C THR A 5 5.06 29.39 -73.34
N ARG A 6 5.26 30.32 -72.38
CA ARG A 6 5.30 31.80 -72.47
C ARG A 6 4.06 32.68 -72.19
N MET A 7 4.07 33.19 -70.96
CA MET A 7 3.93 34.61 -70.54
C MET A 7 3.71 35.70 -71.61
N ARG A 8 2.66 36.51 -71.41
CA ARG A 8 2.51 37.95 -71.75
C ARG A 8 1.65 38.58 -70.63
N ARG A 9 2.25 39.28 -69.65
CA ARG A 9 2.52 40.74 -69.56
C ARG A 9 1.28 41.64 -69.36
N MET A 10 1.27 42.32 -68.19
CA MET A 10 0.71 43.65 -67.83
C MET A 10 -0.83 43.82 -67.79
N ALA A 11 -1.48 44.09 -66.63
CA ALA A 11 -1.53 45.35 -65.83
C ALA A 11 -2.31 46.47 -66.57
N ILE A 12 -3.30 47.22 -66.06
CA ILE A 12 -4.01 47.54 -64.78
C ILE A 12 -5.34 48.22 -65.24
N LEU A 13 -6.52 48.13 -64.59
CA LEU A 13 -7.15 49.07 -63.61
C LEU A 13 -8.64 48.64 -63.51
N ALA A 14 -9.18 48.11 -62.40
CA ALA A 14 -9.62 48.75 -61.15
C ALA A 14 -10.83 49.71 -61.29
N ALA A 15 -12.02 49.23 -60.86
CA ALA A 15 -13.04 49.92 -60.05
C ALA A 15 -14.43 49.29 -60.26
N CYS A 16 -14.95 48.60 -59.23
CA CYS A 16 -16.36 48.31 -58.90
C CYS A 16 -16.34 47.21 -57.81
N VAL A 17 -17.11 47.15 -56.72
CA VAL A 17 -18.32 47.85 -56.26
C VAL A 17 -18.64 47.27 -54.85
N LEU A 18 -19.50 47.96 -54.08
CA LEU A 18 -20.25 47.51 -52.88
C LEU A 18 -19.63 47.65 -51.49
N GLY A 19 -20.36 48.39 -50.63
CA GLY A 19 -20.65 47.93 -49.27
C GLY A 19 -20.33 48.91 -48.16
N ALA A 20 -21.25 49.85 -47.89
CA ALA A 20 -21.24 50.69 -46.70
C ALA A 20 -21.38 49.86 -45.41
N ILE A 21 -20.43 49.97 -44.47
CA ILE A 21 -20.64 49.72 -43.03
C ILE A 21 -19.74 50.69 -42.24
N ALA A 22 -20.33 51.35 -41.25
CA ALA A 22 -19.76 52.39 -40.39
C ALA A 22 -18.49 51.97 -39.61
N PRO A 23 -17.60 52.91 -39.23
CA PRO A 23 -16.44 52.62 -38.40
C PRO A 23 -16.83 52.71 -36.91
N THR A 24 -17.38 51.65 -36.32
CA THR A 24 -17.62 51.59 -34.86
C THR A 24 -17.18 50.27 -34.21
N SER A 25 -16.30 49.49 -34.83
CA SER A 25 -15.84 48.20 -34.26
C SER A 25 -14.38 48.19 -33.79
N LEU A 26 -13.60 49.26 -34.00
CA LEU A 26 -12.19 49.30 -33.59
C LEU A 26 -11.92 49.84 -32.17
N ALA A 27 -12.93 50.38 -31.47
CA ALA A 27 -12.80 50.87 -30.09
C ALA A 27 -13.28 49.87 -29.02
N GLN A 28 -14.04 48.83 -29.39
CA GLN A 28 -14.54 47.82 -28.44
C GLN A 28 -13.52 46.72 -28.13
N ASN A 29 -12.49 46.52 -28.96
CA ASN A 29 -11.46 45.50 -28.73
C ASN A 29 -10.19 46.02 -28.02
N GLN A 30 -10.08 47.33 -27.79
CA GLN A 30 -9.04 47.95 -26.95
C GLN A 30 -9.51 48.26 -25.51
N ASN A 31 -10.78 47.95 -25.21
CA ASN A 31 -11.43 48.17 -23.91
C ASN A 31 -11.70 46.86 -23.15
N ILE A 32 -10.91 45.80 -23.37
CA ILE A 32 -10.57 44.90 -22.24
C ILE A 32 -9.84 45.82 -21.27
N THR A 33 -10.63 46.37 -20.34
CA THR A 33 -10.39 47.71 -19.85
C THR A 33 -9.26 47.64 -18.83
N VAL A 34 -8.47 48.71 -18.66
CA VAL A 34 -7.45 48.79 -17.59
C VAL A 34 -8.01 48.35 -16.22
N ASN A 35 -9.31 48.50 -16.01
CA ASN A 35 -10.03 48.02 -14.83
C ASN A 35 -10.09 46.48 -14.70
N ASP A 36 -10.21 45.73 -15.80
CA ASP A 36 -10.20 44.27 -15.78
C ASP A 36 -8.79 43.73 -15.50
N LEU A 37 -7.76 44.34 -16.11
CA LEU A 37 -6.36 44.05 -15.80
C LEU A 37 -6.01 44.39 -14.34
N ARG A 38 -6.57 45.46 -13.78
CA ARG A 38 -6.42 45.80 -12.36
C ARG A 38 -7.06 44.75 -11.46
N ARG A 39 -8.29 44.31 -11.78
CA ARG A 39 -8.98 43.25 -11.03
C ARG A 39 -8.22 41.94 -11.07
N GLU A 40 -7.68 41.57 -12.24
CA GLU A 40 -6.86 40.37 -12.37
C GLU A 40 -5.55 40.50 -11.58
N ASN A 41 -4.90 41.67 -11.60
CA ASN A 41 -3.70 41.92 -10.79
C ASN A 41 -3.99 41.82 -9.29
N ASP A 42 -5.12 42.38 -8.83
CA ASP A 42 -5.54 42.30 -7.44
C ASP A 42 -5.87 40.85 -7.02
N ALA A 43 -6.54 40.09 -7.89
CA ALA A 43 -6.81 38.67 -7.65
C ALA A 43 -5.52 37.82 -7.61
N LEU A 44 -4.56 38.11 -8.49
CA LEU A 44 -3.26 37.45 -8.50
C LEU A 44 -2.44 37.80 -7.25
N ARG A 45 -2.46 39.05 -6.79
CA ARG A 45 -1.82 39.46 -5.53
C ARG A 45 -2.39 38.71 -4.34
N GLN A 46 -3.72 38.64 -4.22
CA GLN A 46 -4.38 37.87 -3.16
C GLN A 46 -3.99 36.39 -3.20
N LYS A 47 -3.88 35.80 -4.40
CA LYS A 47 -3.45 34.41 -4.57
C LYS A 47 -1.99 34.21 -4.15
N ILE A 48 -1.10 35.14 -4.49
CA ILE A 48 0.30 35.12 -4.07
C ILE A 48 0.40 35.22 -2.55
N ASP A 49 -0.35 36.13 -1.92
CA ASP A 49 -0.36 36.29 -0.47
C ASP A 49 -0.86 35.01 0.23
N GLN A 50 -1.92 34.41 -0.30
CA GLN A 50 -2.45 33.14 0.20
C GLN A 50 -1.42 32.00 0.07
N MET A 51 -0.76 31.89 -1.08
CA MET A 51 0.28 30.89 -1.31
C MET A 51 1.50 31.12 -0.41
N SER A 52 1.92 32.37 -0.22
CA SER A 52 3.01 32.73 0.70
C SER A 52 2.66 32.31 2.12
N SER A 53 1.44 32.60 2.59
CA SER A 53 1.01 32.17 3.92
C SER A 53 0.95 30.65 4.05
N GLN A 54 0.57 29.92 3.00
CA GLN A 54 0.57 28.45 3.01
C GLN A 54 1.99 27.89 3.04
N LEU A 55 2.92 28.48 2.30
CA LEU A 55 4.34 28.11 2.34
C LEU A 55 4.92 28.34 3.73
N ASP A 56 4.67 29.49 4.35
CA ASP A 56 5.14 29.79 5.71
C ASP A 56 4.60 28.79 6.74
N GLN A 57 3.33 28.38 6.61
CA GLN A 57 2.75 27.35 7.46
C GLN A 57 3.38 25.97 7.22
N SER A 58 3.68 25.64 5.96
CA SER A 58 4.33 24.39 5.61
C SER A 58 5.76 24.34 6.15
N THR A 59 6.53 25.41 6.00
CA THR A 59 7.89 25.52 6.54
C THR A 59 7.89 25.35 8.05
N LYS A 60 6.98 26.02 8.77
CA LYS A 60 6.84 25.84 10.23
C LYS A 60 6.53 24.39 10.64
N LYS A 61 5.73 23.67 9.84
CA LYS A 61 5.44 22.25 10.10
C LYS A 61 6.66 21.37 9.86
N VAL A 62 7.45 21.67 8.83
CA VAL A 62 8.72 20.96 8.57
C VAL A 62 9.68 21.17 9.74
N ASP A 63 9.83 22.41 10.22
CA ASP A 63 10.69 22.73 11.36
C ASP A 63 10.23 21.98 12.64
N ASP A 64 8.93 21.94 12.92
CA ASP A 64 8.38 21.19 14.08
C ASP A 64 8.63 19.67 13.94
N LEU A 65 8.50 19.12 12.74
CA LEU A 65 8.77 17.70 12.48
C LEU A 65 10.26 17.38 12.60
N GLU A 66 11.15 18.23 12.09
CA GLU A 66 12.60 18.06 12.25
C GLU A 66 13.01 18.06 13.73
N GLU A 67 12.44 18.94 14.53
CA GLU A 67 12.72 18.99 15.97
C GLU A 67 12.22 17.74 16.69
N ARG A 68 11.02 17.25 16.36
CA ARG A 68 10.52 15.96 16.90
C ARG A 68 11.40 14.80 16.52
N ILE A 69 11.91 14.75 15.28
CA ILE A 69 12.84 13.71 14.84
C ILE A 69 14.11 13.75 15.68
N ARG A 70 14.71 14.93 15.89
CA ARG A 70 15.91 15.06 16.74
C ARG A 70 15.67 14.56 18.17
N GLN A 71 14.52 14.91 18.76
CA GLN A 71 14.16 14.46 20.10
C GLN A 71 14.01 12.93 20.16
N LEU A 72 13.35 12.33 19.17
CA LEU A 72 13.20 10.87 19.09
C LEU A 72 14.55 10.17 18.87
N THR A 73 15.42 10.71 18.00
CA THR A 73 16.79 10.17 17.81
C THR A 73 17.57 10.19 19.12
N GLN A 74 17.51 11.29 19.88
CA GLN A 74 18.17 11.38 21.20
C GLN A 74 17.60 10.36 22.21
N GLN A 75 16.29 10.15 22.21
CA GLN A 75 15.66 9.13 23.05
C GLN A 75 16.12 7.71 22.68
N ILE A 76 16.19 7.41 21.39
CA ILE A 76 16.69 6.12 20.89
C ILE A 76 18.14 5.91 21.32
N GLU A 77 19.01 6.90 21.14
CA GLU A 77 20.41 6.80 21.59
C GLU A 77 20.52 6.61 23.11
N ALA A 78 19.69 7.30 23.89
CA ALA A 78 19.67 7.15 25.34
C ALA A 78 19.24 5.74 25.75
N LEU A 79 18.20 5.18 25.12
CA LEU A 79 17.74 3.81 25.33
C LEU A 79 18.79 2.78 24.89
N GLN A 80 19.47 3.00 23.77
CA GLN A 80 20.57 2.14 23.31
C GLN A 80 21.74 2.15 24.29
N ARG A 81 22.13 3.31 24.84
CA ARG A 81 23.16 3.41 25.88
C ARG A 81 22.72 2.71 27.16
N GLN A 82 21.46 2.84 27.54
CA GLN A 82 20.90 2.17 28.71
C GLN A 82 20.91 0.64 28.54
N LEU A 83 20.57 0.13 27.35
CA LEU A 83 20.67 -1.29 27.00
C LEU A 83 22.14 -1.78 26.99
N ALA A 84 23.05 -1.00 26.40
CA ALA A 84 24.48 -1.32 26.39
C ALA A 84 25.08 -1.35 27.81
N SER A 85 24.65 -0.45 28.69
CA SER A 85 25.07 -0.44 30.10
C SER A 85 24.51 -1.60 30.91
N GLN A 86 23.35 -2.15 30.54
CA GLN A 86 22.78 -3.36 31.14
C GLN A 86 23.44 -4.65 30.62
N GLY A 87 24.10 -4.62 29.46
CA GLY A 87 24.83 -5.74 28.88
C GLY A 87 26.28 -5.89 29.33
N ALA A 88 26.80 -5.00 30.18
CA ALA A 88 28.21 -4.95 30.58
C ALA A 88 28.42 -5.37 32.05
N ALA A 89 28.01 -6.58 32.41
CA ALA A 89 28.58 -7.30 33.55
C ALA A 89 29.52 -8.39 33.00
N PRO A 90 30.66 -8.71 33.65
CA PRO A 90 31.54 -9.78 33.19
C PRO A 90 30.78 -11.11 33.27
N GLN A 91 30.36 -11.66 32.12
CA GLN A 91 29.66 -12.92 32.07
C GLN A 91 30.67 -14.07 32.21
N ASP A 92 30.55 -14.79 33.32
CA ASP A 92 31.13 -16.11 33.52
C ASP A 92 30.57 -17.05 32.41
N PRO A 93 31.41 -17.74 31.62
CA PRO A 93 30.97 -18.49 30.42
C PRO A 93 30.16 -19.76 30.70
N SER A 94 29.50 -19.87 31.86
CA SER A 94 28.71 -21.05 32.28
C SER A 94 27.24 -20.75 32.58
N GLN A 95 26.73 -19.55 32.26
CA GLN A 95 25.29 -19.29 32.34
C GLN A 95 24.68 -19.27 30.93
N THR A 96 24.08 -20.39 30.55
CA THR A 96 23.11 -20.45 29.45
C THR A 96 22.04 -19.38 29.70
N PRO A 97 21.81 -18.44 28.77
CA PRO A 97 20.71 -17.51 28.89
C PRO A 97 19.41 -18.31 28.94
N VAL A 98 18.66 -18.19 30.03
CA VAL A 98 17.27 -18.63 30.06
C VAL A 98 16.56 -17.76 29.03
N ALA A 99 16.33 -18.34 27.85
CA ALA A 99 15.62 -17.71 26.76
C ALA A 99 14.29 -17.18 27.28
N ALA A 100 14.06 -15.88 27.15
CA ALA A 100 12.72 -15.33 27.29
C ALA A 100 11.80 -16.14 26.37
N GLU A 101 10.72 -16.70 26.93
CA GLU A 101 9.73 -17.42 26.12
C GLU A 101 9.29 -16.51 24.97
N PRO A 102 9.23 -17.01 23.73
CA PRO A 102 8.90 -16.16 22.60
C PRO A 102 7.47 -15.64 22.78
N MET A 103 7.30 -14.32 22.74
CA MET A 103 5.98 -13.65 22.77
C MET A 103 5.06 -14.05 21.60
N TYR A 104 5.61 -14.71 20.58
CA TYR A 104 4.93 -15.10 19.35
C TYR A 104 5.25 -16.54 18.99
N ALA A 105 4.28 -17.25 18.45
CA ALA A 105 4.55 -18.53 17.79
C ALA A 105 5.43 -18.29 16.55
N THR A 106 6.47 -19.09 16.36
CA THR A 106 7.40 -18.93 15.25
C THR A 106 6.74 -19.35 13.93
N PRO A 107 6.52 -18.44 12.97
CA PRO A 107 6.02 -18.80 11.65
C PRO A 107 7.08 -19.60 10.88
N SER A 108 6.67 -20.66 10.18
CA SER A 108 7.55 -21.46 9.31
C SER A 108 7.25 -21.21 7.84
N ALA A 109 8.29 -21.07 7.02
CA ALA A 109 8.14 -20.95 5.57
C ALA A 109 7.70 -22.26 4.88
N ASP A 110 7.90 -23.41 5.55
CA ASP A 110 7.52 -24.72 5.02
C ASP A 110 6.00 -24.96 5.08
N GLU A 111 5.32 -24.23 5.97
CA GLU A 111 3.87 -24.26 6.14
C GLU A 111 3.26 -22.88 5.87
N PRO A 112 3.25 -22.42 4.59
CA PRO A 112 2.91 -21.05 4.22
C PRO A 112 1.46 -20.65 4.54
N TYR A 113 0.62 -21.61 4.93
CA TYR A 113 -0.81 -21.42 5.14
C TYR A 113 -1.20 -21.41 6.62
N THR A 114 -0.23 -21.52 7.53
CA THR A 114 -0.47 -21.50 8.97
C THR A 114 -0.79 -20.09 9.47
N SER A 115 -0.14 -19.06 8.91
CA SER A 115 -0.40 -17.66 9.26
C SER A 115 -0.03 -16.71 8.10
N PRO A 116 -0.47 -15.44 8.13
CA PRO A 116 -0.04 -14.42 7.18
C PRO A 116 1.49 -14.22 7.17
N ASP A 117 2.15 -14.28 8.33
CA ASP A 117 3.61 -14.19 8.42
C ASP A 117 4.30 -15.39 7.76
N ALA A 118 3.77 -16.60 7.95
CA ALA A 118 4.28 -17.79 7.27
C ALA A 118 4.13 -17.67 5.74
N LEU A 119 2.99 -17.15 5.27
CA LEU A 119 2.75 -16.86 3.86
C LEU A 119 3.75 -15.83 3.33
N PHE A 120 4.00 -14.77 4.09
CA PHE A 120 4.98 -13.74 3.74
C PHE A 120 6.38 -14.33 3.61
N LEU A 121 6.84 -15.12 4.58
CA LEU A 121 8.16 -15.77 4.56
C LEU A 121 8.32 -16.68 3.34
N ALA A 122 7.29 -17.46 2.99
CA ALA A 122 7.32 -18.32 1.83
C ALA A 122 7.36 -17.54 0.51
N VAL A 123 6.61 -16.44 0.41
CA VAL A 123 6.66 -15.54 -0.76
C VAL A 123 8.04 -14.86 -0.86
N GLN A 124 8.63 -14.45 0.26
CA GLN A 124 9.97 -13.89 0.30
C GLN A 124 11.03 -14.90 -0.14
N ALA A 125 10.96 -16.14 0.33
CA ALA A 125 11.86 -17.21 -0.11
C ALA A 125 11.74 -17.47 -1.63
N ASP A 126 10.52 -17.48 -2.16
CA ASP A 126 10.27 -17.63 -3.60
C ASP A 126 10.83 -16.47 -4.43
N TYR A 127 10.69 -15.23 -3.93
CA TYR A 127 11.29 -14.04 -4.55
C TYR A 127 12.82 -14.16 -4.62
N GLN A 128 13.48 -14.51 -3.51
CA GLN A 128 14.95 -14.62 -3.48
C GLN A 128 15.45 -15.72 -4.40
N LYS A 129 14.72 -16.85 -4.47
CA LYS A 129 15.01 -17.92 -5.42
C LYS A 129 14.91 -17.42 -6.86
N ALA A 130 13.80 -16.79 -7.24
CA ALA A 130 13.61 -16.26 -8.59
C ALA A 130 14.67 -15.21 -8.96
N ARG A 131 15.00 -14.32 -8.02
CA ARG A 131 16.04 -13.30 -8.15
C ARG A 131 17.41 -13.90 -8.45
N THR A 132 17.77 -14.95 -7.73
CA THR A 132 19.08 -15.62 -7.84
C THR A 132 19.16 -16.43 -9.14
N GLU A 133 18.15 -17.26 -9.43
CA GLU A 133 18.13 -18.13 -10.62
C GLU A 133 18.16 -17.33 -11.92
N GLN A 134 17.43 -16.21 -11.95
CA GLN A 134 17.36 -15.36 -13.13
C GLN A 134 18.42 -14.25 -13.14
N LYS A 135 19.24 -14.11 -12.09
CA LYS A 135 20.31 -13.09 -11.98
C LYS A 135 19.82 -11.65 -12.19
N TRP A 136 18.72 -11.29 -11.53
CA TRP A 136 18.09 -9.97 -11.68
C TRP A 136 19.02 -8.80 -11.36
N GLU A 137 19.98 -8.97 -10.45
CA GLU A 137 20.94 -7.92 -10.06
C GLU A 137 21.86 -7.47 -11.19
N SER A 138 22.09 -8.34 -12.17
CA SER A 138 22.92 -8.03 -13.34
C SER A 138 22.12 -7.43 -14.50
N MET A 139 20.81 -7.24 -14.33
CA MET A 139 19.92 -6.73 -15.37
C MET A 139 19.76 -5.22 -15.27
N GLU A 140 19.57 -4.59 -16.42
CA GLU A 140 19.09 -3.21 -16.50
C GLU A 140 17.76 -3.04 -15.76
N GLU A 141 17.60 -1.91 -15.09
CA GLU A 141 16.47 -1.62 -14.21
C GLU A 141 15.10 -1.82 -14.89
N PRO A 142 14.84 -1.38 -16.14
CA PRO A 142 13.56 -1.62 -16.80
C PRO A 142 13.25 -3.11 -17.01
N ARG A 143 14.29 -3.93 -17.22
CA ARG A 143 14.15 -5.37 -17.37
C ARG A 143 13.90 -6.03 -16.02
N GLN A 144 14.62 -5.61 -14.98
CA GLN A 144 14.41 -6.08 -13.62
C GLN A 144 12.97 -5.82 -13.16
N ARG A 145 12.45 -4.60 -13.35
CA ARG A 145 11.06 -4.23 -13.00
C ARG A 145 10.03 -5.12 -13.71
N ARG A 146 10.25 -5.45 -14.99
CA ARG A 146 9.40 -6.39 -15.73
C ARG A 146 9.44 -7.79 -15.14
N MET A 147 10.62 -8.32 -14.83
CA MET A 147 10.76 -9.65 -14.22
C MET A 147 10.08 -9.72 -12.85
N VAL A 148 10.19 -8.68 -12.03
CA VAL A 148 9.49 -8.60 -10.73
C VAL A 148 7.98 -8.56 -10.92
N ALA A 149 7.47 -7.78 -11.89
CA ALA A 149 6.04 -7.76 -12.20
C ALA A 149 5.52 -9.11 -12.73
N ASP A 150 6.31 -9.81 -13.52
CA ASP A 150 6.00 -11.15 -14.03
C ASP A 150 5.99 -12.19 -12.91
N TRP A 151 7.00 -12.14 -12.04
CA TRP A 151 7.10 -12.96 -10.84
C TRP A 151 5.91 -12.72 -9.91
N ALA A 152 5.57 -11.48 -9.60
CA ALA A 152 4.47 -11.14 -8.68
C ALA A 152 3.13 -11.73 -9.17
N ARG A 153 2.86 -11.64 -10.49
CA ARG A 153 1.70 -12.28 -11.12
C ARG A 153 1.72 -13.80 -11.01
N GLY A 154 2.91 -14.42 -11.10
CA GLY A 154 3.09 -15.87 -10.93
C GLY A 154 2.89 -16.32 -9.48
N ALA A 155 3.50 -15.59 -8.54
CA ALA A 155 3.46 -15.87 -7.12
C ALA A 155 2.03 -15.88 -6.58
N GLY A 156 1.17 -14.94 -6.98
CA GLY A 156 -0.22 -14.94 -6.51
C GLY A 156 -1.06 -16.14 -6.98
N ARG A 157 -0.70 -16.77 -8.10
CA ARG A 157 -1.32 -18.04 -8.53
C ARG A 157 -0.75 -19.24 -7.78
N LYS A 158 0.55 -19.19 -7.46
CA LYS A 158 1.28 -20.26 -6.77
C LYS A 158 0.85 -20.38 -5.31
N PHE A 159 0.73 -19.25 -4.62
CA PHE A 159 0.43 -19.18 -3.19
C PHE A 159 -1.06 -18.92 -2.96
N ARG A 160 -1.88 -19.92 -3.30
CA ARG A 160 -3.32 -19.88 -3.10
C ARG A 160 -3.79 -21.20 -2.51
N SER A 161 -4.45 -21.16 -1.37
CA SER A 161 -5.00 -22.34 -0.73
C SER A 161 -6.20 -22.01 0.14
N ARG A 162 -6.91 -23.06 0.56
CA ARG A 162 -7.92 -22.97 1.61
C ARG A 162 -7.22 -23.01 2.96
N VAL A 163 -7.65 -22.13 3.88
CA VAL A 163 -7.12 -22.01 5.24
C VAL A 163 -8.22 -22.10 6.28
N GLU A 164 -7.83 -22.56 7.46
CA GLU A 164 -8.60 -22.50 8.69
C GLU A 164 -7.72 -21.84 9.75
N TRP A 165 -8.04 -20.61 10.10
CA TRP A 165 -7.28 -19.79 11.04
C TRP A 165 -8.12 -19.51 12.28
N VAL A 166 -7.46 -19.50 13.44
CA VAL A 166 -8.05 -18.94 14.66
C VAL A 166 -7.62 -17.50 14.73
N VAL A 167 -8.57 -16.56 14.81
CA VAL A 167 -8.31 -15.12 14.78
C VAL A 167 -8.83 -14.49 16.06
N ASN A 168 -7.97 -13.80 16.79
CA ASN A 168 -8.38 -12.93 17.87
C ASN A 168 -8.74 -11.55 17.29
N VAL A 169 -10.01 -11.20 17.41
CA VAL A 169 -10.60 -9.96 16.90
C VAL A 169 -10.35 -8.83 17.88
N SER A 170 -9.66 -7.79 17.43
CA SER A 170 -9.36 -6.58 18.21
C SER A 170 -10.30 -5.43 17.87
N GLU A 171 -10.71 -5.31 16.60
CA GLU A 171 -11.57 -4.23 16.14
C GLU A 171 -12.64 -4.73 15.15
N VAL A 172 -13.88 -4.23 15.32
CA VAL A 172 -14.99 -4.50 14.40
C VAL A 172 -15.59 -3.17 13.94
N ARG A 173 -15.57 -2.93 12.62
CA ARG A 173 -16.21 -1.78 11.99
C ARG A 173 -17.36 -2.25 11.11
N ASN A 174 -18.58 -1.89 11.47
CA ASN A 174 -19.74 -2.19 10.66
C ASN A 174 -19.75 -1.33 9.39
N THR A 175 -20.12 -1.95 8.27
CA THR A 175 -20.30 -1.28 6.98
C THR A 175 -21.72 -1.55 6.47
N PRO A 176 -22.24 -0.78 5.50
CA PRO A 176 -23.57 -1.03 4.93
C PRO A 176 -23.73 -2.45 4.35
N ASN A 177 -22.62 -3.07 3.91
CA ASN A 177 -22.61 -4.38 3.25
C ASN A 177 -22.15 -5.53 4.16
N GLY A 178 -21.84 -5.27 5.44
CA GLY A 178 -21.34 -6.26 6.37
C GLY A 178 -20.46 -5.65 7.46
N ALA A 179 -19.25 -6.19 7.64
CA ALA A 179 -18.29 -5.68 8.62
C ALA A 179 -16.85 -5.84 8.12
N VAL A 180 -15.99 -4.92 8.54
CA VAL A 180 -14.54 -5.04 8.41
C VAL A 180 -13.99 -5.32 9.80
N VAL A 181 -13.24 -6.40 9.93
CA VAL A 181 -12.68 -6.87 11.19
C VAL A 181 -11.17 -6.83 11.11
N VAL A 182 -10.53 -6.31 12.15
CA VAL A 182 -9.07 -6.38 12.33
C VAL A 182 -8.77 -7.32 13.49
N GLY A 183 -7.79 -8.20 13.31
CA GLY A 183 -7.41 -9.17 14.33
C GLY A 183 -6.10 -9.88 14.03
N GLN A 184 -5.64 -10.68 15.00
CA GLN A 184 -4.38 -11.42 14.90
C GLN A 184 -4.64 -12.91 14.77
N VAL A 185 -3.88 -13.59 13.91
CA VAL A 185 -3.97 -15.04 13.78
C VAL A 185 -3.25 -15.68 14.97
N MET A 186 -3.92 -16.63 15.62
CA MET A 186 -3.45 -17.33 16.80
C MET A 186 -3.03 -18.73 16.44
N ASP A 187 -1.98 -19.23 17.08
CA ASP A 187 -1.67 -20.64 17.12
C ASP A 187 -2.68 -21.38 17.98
N ALA A 188 -3.36 -22.36 17.39
CA ALA A 188 -4.35 -23.16 18.09
C ALA A 188 -3.73 -24.04 19.20
N ALA A 189 -2.44 -24.39 19.08
CA ALA A 189 -1.75 -25.22 20.06
C ALA A 189 -1.24 -24.41 21.25
N SER A 190 -0.50 -23.33 21.00
CA SER A 190 0.08 -22.49 22.07
C SER A 190 -0.83 -21.39 22.58
N GLY A 191 -1.88 -21.01 21.82
CA GLY A 191 -2.72 -19.86 22.14
C GLY A 191 -2.00 -18.51 22.00
N GLN A 192 -0.80 -18.48 21.40
CA GLN A 192 -0.03 -17.28 21.14
C GLN A 192 -0.33 -16.71 19.75
N PRO A 193 -0.23 -15.38 19.55
CA PRO A 193 -0.34 -14.81 18.22
C PRO A 193 0.82 -15.27 17.33
N PHE A 194 0.53 -15.52 16.06
CA PHE A 194 1.54 -15.66 15.02
C PHE A 194 1.99 -14.26 14.59
N GLY A 195 3.25 -13.97 14.86
CA GLY A 195 3.91 -12.75 14.41
C GLY A 195 3.19 -11.45 14.80
N SER A 196 3.48 -10.39 14.04
CA SER A 196 2.99 -9.03 14.33
C SER A 196 2.03 -8.51 13.26
N MET A 197 1.71 -9.30 12.24
CA MET A 197 0.84 -8.87 11.15
C MET A 197 -0.63 -9.01 11.54
N ASP A 198 -1.31 -7.88 11.63
CA ASP A 198 -2.76 -7.86 11.74
C ASP A 198 -3.41 -8.28 10.40
N VAL A 199 -4.49 -9.05 10.50
CA VAL A 199 -5.33 -9.45 9.38
C VAL A 199 -6.57 -8.58 9.34
N THR A 200 -6.85 -8.04 8.17
CA THR A 200 -8.13 -7.39 7.87
C THR A 200 -9.05 -8.36 7.16
N LEU A 201 -10.22 -8.63 7.73
CA LEU A 201 -11.24 -9.52 7.19
C LEU A 201 -12.44 -8.70 6.72
N GLU A 202 -12.78 -8.83 5.46
CA GLU A 202 -14.05 -8.33 4.93
C GLU A 202 -15.12 -9.41 5.07
N LEU A 203 -16.12 -9.12 5.90
CA LEU A 203 -17.21 -10.02 6.23
C LEU A 203 -18.51 -9.55 5.58
N ASN A 204 -19.26 -10.48 5.01
CA ASN A 204 -20.61 -10.21 4.51
C ASN A 204 -21.60 -10.00 5.67
N SER A 205 -22.82 -9.56 5.35
CA SER A 205 -23.90 -9.32 6.33
C SER A 205 -24.22 -10.53 7.20
N THR A 206 -24.14 -11.75 6.66
CA THR A 206 -24.39 -12.99 7.42
C THR A 206 -23.35 -13.18 8.54
N PHE A 207 -22.06 -13.03 8.22
CA PHE A 207 -20.99 -13.16 9.22
C PHE A 207 -20.92 -11.97 10.17
N ALA A 208 -21.20 -10.76 9.69
CA ALA A 208 -21.33 -9.57 10.54
C ALA A 208 -22.45 -9.74 11.59
N ARG A 209 -23.59 -10.33 11.20
CA ARG A 209 -24.67 -10.65 12.15
C ARG A 209 -24.21 -11.64 13.22
N LYS A 210 -23.48 -12.69 12.84
CA LYS A 210 -22.91 -13.65 13.82
C LYS A 210 -22.00 -12.97 14.84
N LEU A 211 -21.13 -12.05 14.41
CA LEU A 211 -20.28 -11.29 15.34
C LEU A 211 -21.12 -10.49 16.34
N HIS A 212 -22.22 -9.91 15.89
CA HIS A 212 -23.13 -9.15 16.75
C HIS A 212 -23.91 -10.04 17.74
N GLU A 213 -24.27 -11.26 17.33
CA GLU A 213 -24.95 -12.26 18.17
C GLU A 213 -24.04 -12.78 19.30
N HIS A 214 -22.71 -12.74 19.12
CA HIS A 214 -21.72 -13.22 20.10
C HIS A 214 -20.73 -12.13 20.55
N PRO A 215 -21.19 -11.05 21.23
CA PRO A 215 -20.35 -9.89 21.56
C PRO A 215 -19.25 -10.16 22.61
N ARG A 216 -19.31 -11.31 23.29
CA ARG A 216 -18.31 -11.72 24.30
C ARG A 216 -17.18 -12.55 23.69
N GLU A 217 -17.33 -13.01 22.45
CA GLU A 217 -16.33 -13.84 21.79
C GLU A 217 -15.32 -12.94 21.08
N SER A 218 -14.10 -12.92 21.59
CA SER A 218 -12.97 -12.27 20.92
C SER A 218 -12.27 -13.20 19.93
N THR A 219 -12.44 -14.51 20.05
CA THR A 219 -11.66 -15.49 19.27
C THR A 219 -12.57 -16.28 18.34
N TRP A 220 -12.24 -16.23 17.05
CA TRP A 220 -13.08 -16.75 15.98
C TRP A 220 -12.29 -17.69 15.09
N ARG A 221 -12.90 -18.82 14.74
CA ARG A 221 -12.40 -19.70 13.70
C ARG A 221 -12.89 -19.22 12.34
N VAL A 222 -11.95 -18.84 11.50
CA VAL A 222 -12.15 -18.31 10.17
C VAL A 222 -11.73 -19.36 9.14
N VAL A 223 -12.66 -19.77 8.29
CA VAL A 223 -12.39 -20.66 7.15
C VAL A 223 -12.49 -19.84 5.89
N GLY A 224 -11.47 -19.87 5.04
CA GLY A 224 -11.45 -19.06 3.83
C GLY A 224 -10.48 -19.55 2.78
N ASN A 225 -10.43 -18.82 1.67
CA ASN A 225 -9.40 -18.97 0.66
C ASN A 225 -8.43 -17.80 0.79
N VAL A 226 -7.17 -18.10 1.08
CA VAL A 226 -6.10 -17.11 1.07
C VAL A 226 -5.39 -17.16 -0.28
N SER A 227 -5.03 -15.99 -0.79
CA SER A 227 -4.10 -15.86 -1.91
C SER A 227 -3.10 -14.76 -1.63
N ALA A 228 -1.81 -15.05 -1.80
CA ALA A 228 -0.81 -14.00 -1.85
C ALA A 228 -1.11 -13.06 -3.02
N ALA A 229 -0.95 -11.78 -2.81
CA ALA A 229 -1.15 -10.74 -3.82
C ALA A 229 0.07 -9.80 -3.84
N PRO A 230 1.30 -10.33 -4.06
CA PRO A 230 2.47 -9.47 -4.14
C PRO A 230 2.30 -8.46 -5.28
N ARG A 231 2.75 -7.23 -5.05
CA ARG A 231 2.66 -6.13 -6.01
C ARG A 231 4.03 -5.58 -6.31
N MET A 232 4.20 -5.13 -7.55
CA MET A 232 5.40 -4.43 -7.95
C MET A 232 5.25 -2.95 -7.59
N ASN A 233 6.17 -2.42 -6.78
CA ASN A 233 6.28 -1.00 -6.46
C ASN A 233 7.60 -0.46 -7.05
N PRO A 234 7.57 0.34 -8.14
CA PRO A 234 8.77 0.80 -8.81
C PRO A 234 9.66 1.73 -7.96
N GLU A 235 9.11 2.31 -6.89
CA GLU A 235 9.81 3.29 -6.05
C GLU A 235 10.50 2.64 -4.85
N ARG A 236 10.17 1.37 -4.55
CA ARG A 236 10.62 0.68 -3.33
C ARG A 236 11.78 -0.27 -3.60
N THR A 237 12.99 0.28 -3.66
CA THR A 237 14.23 -0.50 -3.84
C THR A 237 14.70 -1.17 -2.53
N GLU A 238 14.35 -0.59 -1.39
CA GLU A 238 14.82 -1.01 -0.06
C GLU A 238 13.69 -1.08 0.97
N GLN A 239 13.96 -1.71 2.12
CA GLN A 239 13.02 -1.78 3.24
C GLN A 239 12.92 -0.41 3.92
N GLY A 240 11.75 0.23 3.82
CA GLY A 240 11.46 1.46 4.55
C GLY A 240 11.22 1.22 6.05
N PHE A 241 11.34 2.28 6.85
CA PHE A 241 11.22 2.25 8.32
C PHE A 241 9.91 1.63 8.82
N PHE A 242 8.77 1.99 8.24
CA PHE A 242 7.46 1.48 8.66
C PHE A 242 7.14 0.09 8.09
N ASN A 243 7.79 -0.30 6.98
CA ASN A 243 7.58 -1.57 6.30
C ASN A 243 6.10 -1.95 6.03
N VAL A 244 5.25 -0.97 5.71
CA VAL A 244 3.84 -1.19 5.32
C VAL A 244 3.62 -0.69 3.89
N PRO A 245 3.19 -1.54 2.93
CA PRO A 245 3.02 -2.99 3.03
C PRO A 245 4.35 -3.73 3.28
N ALA A 246 4.35 -5.02 3.65
CA ALA A 246 5.58 -5.72 3.99
C ALA A 246 6.54 -5.83 2.78
N PHE A 247 7.82 -5.51 2.99
CA PHE A 247 8.86 -5.55 1.95
C PHE A 247 9.28 -7.00 1.66
N VAL A 248 9.06 -7.45 0.43
CA VAL A 248 9.54 -8.76 -0.04
C VAL A 248 10.98 -8.66 -0.51
N GLY A 249 11.28 -7.61 -1.28
CA GLY A 249 12.57 -7.34 -1.89
C GLY A 249 12.48 -6.15 -2.84
N PRO A 250 13.58 -5.78 -3.52
CA PRO A 250 13.58 -4.66 -4.44
C PRO A 250 12.42 -4.71 -5.43
N TYR A 251 11.64 -3.64 -5.46
CA TYR A 251 10.44 -3.45 -6.26
C TYR A 251 9.25 -4.34 -5.90
N ALA A 252 9.29 -5.13 -4.82
CA ALA A 252 8.26 -6.10 -4.47
C ALA A 252 7.72 -5.88 -3.06
N GLU A 253 6.40 -5.75 -2.98
CA GLU A 253 5.63 -5.60 -1.75
C GLU A 253 4.69 -6.78 -1.58
N PHE A 254 4.48 -7.18 -0.33
CA PHE A 254 3.58 -8.25 0.03
C PHE A 254 2.23 -7.69 0.46
N LEU A 255 1.20 -8.20 -0.19
CA LEU A 255 -0.18 -8.15 0.27
C LEU A 255 -0.74 -9.57 0.14
N PHE A 256 -1.89 -9.80 0.76
CA PHE A 256 -2.66 -11.00 0.55
C PHE A 256 -4.15 -10.67 0.60
N GLU A 257 -4.95 -11.52 -0.01
CA GLU A 257 -6.40 -11.45 0.01
C GLU A 257 -6.90 -12.69 0.75
N LEU A 258 -7.83 -12.49 1.69
CA LEU A 258 -8.51 -13.57 2.37
C LEU A 258 -10.02 -13.46 2.12
N ARG A 259 -10.56 -14.41 1.35
CA ARG A 259 -12.00 -14.53 1.15
C ARG A 259 -12.57 -15.48 2.19
N VAL A 260 -13.29 -14.93 3.15
CA VAL A 260 -13.95 -15.71 4.22
C VAL A 260 -15.14 -16.49 3.65
N THR A 261 -15.14 -17.79 3.88
CA THR A 261 -16.22 -18.73 3.48
C THR A 261 -16.96 -19.33 4.67
N GLY A 262 -16.37 -19.27 5.86
CA GLY A 262 -16.96 -19.75 7.11
C GLY A 262 -16.42 -18.96 8.29
N LEU A 263 -17.30 -18.72 9.26
CA LEU A 263 -17.00 -18.05 10.51
C LEU A 263 -17.80 -18.70 11.64
N ALA A 264 -17.10 -19.11 12.69
CA ALA A 264 -17.67 -19.69 13.90
C ALA A 264 -16.86 -19.24 15.13
N PRO A 265 -17.47 -19.08 16.31
CA PRO A 265 -16.74 -18.92 17.56
C PRO A 265 -15.70 -20.04 17.75
N ALA A 266 -14.54 -19.71 18.29
CA ALA A 266 -13.50 -20.72 18.56
C ALA A 266 -13.90 -21.68 19.70
N SER A 267 -14.82 -21.24 20.57
CA SER A 267 -15.42 -22.04 21.65
C SER A 267 -16.36 -23.15 21.15
N GLU A 268 -16.89 -23.05 19.93
CA GLU A 268 -17.78 -24.06 19.37
C GLU A 268 -17.01 -25.31 18.91
N PRO A 269 -17.47 -26.52 19.25
CA PRO A 269 -16.83 -27.75 18.78
C PRO A 269 -16.81 -27.80 17.25
N LYS A 270 -15.74 -28.35 16.67
CA LYS A 270 -15.66 -28.56 15.23
C LYS A 270 -16.73 -29.59 14.86
N ASP A 271 -17.78 -29.18 14.16
CA ASP A 271 -18.74 -30.11 13.58
C ASP A 271 -18.01 -30.96 12.53
N THR A 272 -17.44 -32.08 12.97
CA THR A 272 -16.99 -33.16 12.10
C THR A 272 -18.23 -33.86 11.58
N THR A 273 -18.98 -33.22 10.67
CA THR A 273 -19.94 -33.92 9.84
C THR A 273 -19.14 -34.69 8.79
N THR A 274 -18.69 -35.87 9.19
CA THR A 274 -18.35 -36.98 8.32
C THR A 274 -19.54 -37.22 7.40
N ASN A 275 -19.50 -36.69 6.18
CA ASN A 275 -20.30 -37.20 5.07
C ASN A 275 -19.73 -38.57 4.67
N GLY A 276 -19.94 -39.54 5.55
CA GLY A 276 -19.97 -40.96 5.23
C GLY A 276 -21.44 -41.36 5.09
N GLN A 277 -22.14 -40.79 4.12
CA GLN A 277 -23.35 -41.42 3.63
C GLN A 277 -22.93 -42.51 2.65
N GLU A 278 -23.00 -43.75 3.15
CA GLU A 278 -23.29 -44.92 2.34
C GLU A 278 -24.37 -44.59 1.31
N ARG A 279 -24.05 -44.76 0.02
CA ARG A 279 -24.89 -45.45 -0.97
C ARG A 279 -24.13 -45.62 -2.29
#